data_AF-A0A7C5LPP4-F1
#
_entry.id   AF-A0A7C5LPP4-F1
#
_cell.length_a   1.000
_cell.length_b   1.000
_cell.length_c   1.000
_cell.angle_alpha   90.00
_cell.angle_beta   90.00
_cell.angle_gamma   90.00
#
_symmetry.space_group_name_H-M   'P 1'
#
loop_
_entity.id
_entity.type
_entity.pdbx_description
1 polymer ?
#
loop_
_entity_poly.entity_id
_entity_poly.type
_entity_poly.pdbx_seq_one_letter_code
_entity_poly.pdbx_strand_id
1 'polypeptide(L)' 'MTGRGLIIAAPTSGAGKTTLTLGLLRALRDRAIPVRGAKSGPDYIDPRFHQAACGVACPNLDAWAMAPA' A
#
# COMPACT_ATOMS: atom_id res chain seq x y z
N MET A 1 -1.13 16.99 13.37
CA MET A 1 -1.36 15.52 13.32
C MET A 1 -0.08 14.85 12.83
N THR A 2 0.73 14.27 13.71
CA THR A 2 1.92 13.51 13.30
C THR A 2 1.55 12.03 13.14
N GLY A 3 0.96 11.70 11.99
CA GLY A 3 0.72 10.31 11.63
C GLY A 3 2.06 9.61 11.37
N ARG A 4 2.26 8.42 11.94
CA ARG A 4 3.37 7.53 11.59
C ARG A 4 2.98 6.80 10.29
N GLY A 5 3.40 7.33 9.15
CA GLY A 5 3.10 6.77 7.83
C GLY A 5 4.25 6.99 6.85
N LEU A 6 4.39 6.07 5.88
CA LEU A 6 5.34 6.17 4.79
C LEU A 6 4.56 6.14 3.46
N ILE A 7 4.82 7.12 2.61
CA ILE A 7 4.26 7.16 1.24
C ILE A 7 5.37 6.76 0.28
N ILE A 8 5.09 5.77 -0.56
CA ILE A 8 5.98 5.34 -1.64
C ILE A 8 5.41 5.89 -2.95
N ALA A 9 6.16 6.77 -3.59
CA ALA A 9 5.85 7.36 -4.89
C ALA A 9 7.06 7.22 -5.82
N ALA A 10 6.83 7.38 -7.13
CA ALA A 10 7.87 7.30 -8.15
C ALA A 10 7.39 8.02 -9.42
N PRO A 11 8.32 8.63 -10.18
CA PRO A 11 8.00 9.61 -11.22
C PRO A 11 7.23 9.04 -12.41
N THR A 12 7.30 7.73 -12.67
CA THR A 12 6.65 7.09 -13.81
C THR A 12 6.03 5.75 -13.43
N SER A 13 5.07 5.27 -14.24
CA SER A 13 4.60 3.88 -14.16
C SER A 13 5.74 2.91 -14.48
N GLY A 14 5.70 1.71 -13.89
CA GLY A 14 6.75 0.69 -14.08
C GLY A 14 8.07 0.92 -13.31
N ALA A 15 8.24 2.04 -12.61
CA ALA A 15 9.45 2.35 -11.82
C ALA A 15 9.66 1.47 -10.55
N GLY A 16 8.92 0.37 -10.38
CA GLY A 16 9.14 -0.60 -9.30
C GLY A 16 8.47 -0.28 -7.95
N LYS A 17 7.62 0.74 -7.86
CA LYS A 17 6.90 1.10 -6.61
C LYS A 17 6.18 -0.07 -5.96
N THR A 18 5.47 -0.86 -6.77
CA THR A 18 4.69 -2.01 -6.28
C THR A 18 5.64 -3.07 -5.70
N THR A 19 6.68 -3.45 -6.44
CA THR A 19 7.69 -4.41 -5.97
C THR A 19 8.34 -3.96 -4.66
N LEU A 20 8.75 -2.69 -4.57
CA LEU A 20 9.34 -2.12 -3.36
C LEU A 20 8.35 -2.14 -2.18
N THR A 21 7.10 -1.74 -2.43
CA THR A 21 6.03 -1.73 -1.41
C THR A 21 5.77 -3.13 -0.87
N LEU A 22 5.61 -4.12 -1.74
CA LEU A 22 5.38 -5.50 -1.35
C LEU A 22 6.56 -6.09 -0.57
N GLY A 23 7.79 -5.81 -1.00
CA GLY A 23 9.01 -6.22 -0.29
C GLY A 23 9.08 -5.63 1.11
N LEU A 24 8.78 -4.34 1.26
CA LEU A 24 8.77 -3.68 2.57
C LEU A 24 7.68 -4.24 3.50
N LEU A 25 6.46 -4.40 2.99
CA LEU A 25 5.35 -4.97 3.75
C LEU A 25 5.67 -6.39 4.22
N ARG A 26 6.24 -7.22 3.33
CA ARG A 26 6.67 -8.58 3.64
C ARG A 26 7.76 -8.60 4.72
N ALA A 27 8.80 -7.79 4.54
CA ALA A 27 9.93 -7.74 5.47
C ALA A 27 9.52 -7.26 6.87
N LEU A 28 8.62 -6.28 6.96
CA LEU A 28 8.10 -5.80 8.25
C LEU A 28 7.22 -6.87 8.92
N ARG A 29 6.35 -7.54 8.17
CA ARG A 29 5.57 -8.67 8.68
C ARG A 29 6.47 -9.78 9.21
N ASP A 30 7.47 -10.20 8.44
CA ASP A 30 8.36 -11.30 8.81
C ASP A 30 9.18 -10.97 10.07
N ARG A 31 9.35 -9.68 10.39
CA ARG A 31 9.96 -9.18 11.64
C ARG A 31 8.95 -8.95 12.77
N ALA A 32 7.71 -9.40 12.61
CA ALA A 32 6.60 -9.18 13.54
C ALA A 32 6.33 -7.69 13.86
N ILE A 33 6.69 -6.78 12.96
CA ILE A 33 6.39 -5.35 13.10
C ILE A 33 4.98 -5.10 12.55
N PRO A 34 4.06 -4.54 13.35
CA PRO A 34 2.73 -4.22 12.87
C PRO A 34 2.80 -3.23 11.70
N VAL A 35 2.34 -3.68 10.53
CA VAL A 35 2.26 -2.86 9.32
C VAL A 35 0.97 -3.17 8.58
N ARG A 36 0.40 -2.14 7.95
CA ARG A 36 -0.73 -2.27 7.03
C ARG A 36 -0.42 -1.49 5.78
N GLY A 37 -0.57 -2.13 4.63
CA GLY A 37 -0.53 -1.44 3.34
C GLY A 37 -1.83 -0.69 3.09
N ALA A 38 -1.76 0.39 2.32
CA ALA A 38 -2.91 1.07 1.73
C ALA A 38 -2.57 1.39 0.27
N LYS A 39 -3.57 1.36 -0.62
CA LYS A 39 -3.41 1.73 -2.03
C LYS A 39 -4.18 3.01 -2.31
N SER A 40 -3.61 3.87 -3.14
CA SER A 40 -4.35 4.91 -3.87
C SER A 40 -4.09 4.74 -5.37
N GLY A 41 -5.12 4.97 -6.17
CA GLY A 41 -5.20 4.77 -7.60
C GLY A 41 -6.12 3.58 -7.95
N PRO A 42 -6.76 3.63 -9.14
CA PRO A 42 -7.94 2.83 -9.49
C PRO A 42 -7.67 1.32 -9.65
N ASP A 43 -6.43 0.87 -9.51
CA ASP A 43 -6.05 -0.54 -9.65
C ASP A 43 -6.57 -1.38 -8.49
N TYR A 44 -7.61 -2.18 -8.76
CA TYR A 44 -8.23 -3.05 -7.76
C TYR A 44 -7.39 -4.28 -7.39
N ILE A 45 -6.34 -4.61 -8.16
CA ILE A 45 -5.48 -5.78 -7.89
C ILE A 45 -4.46 -5.52 -6.78
N ASP A 46 -3.98 -4.29 -6.66
CA ASP A 46 -2.92 -3.93 -5.70
C ASP A 46 -3.31 -4.16 -4.23
N PRO A 47 -4.55 -3.85 -3.78
CA PRO A 47 -5.01 -4.22 -2.45
C PRO A 47 -4.85 -5.72 -2.15
N ARG A 48 -5.06 -6.61 -3.13
CA ARG A 48 -4.88 -8.06 -2.96
C ARG A 48 -3.41 -8.42 -2.79
N PHE A 49 -2.52 -7.83 -3.58
CA PHE A 49 -1.08 -8.04 -3.43
C PHE A 49 -0.56 -7.52 -2.09
N HIS A 50 -0.98 -6.32 -1.70
CA HIS A 50 -0.63 -5.74 -0.40
C HIS A 50 -1.12 -6.64 0.74
N GLN A 51 -2.36 -7.13 0.67
CA GLN A 51 -2.91 -8.06 1.66
C GLN A 51 -2.09 -9.35 1.73
N ALA A 52 -1.70 -9.93 0.58
CA ALA A 52 -0.83 -11.10 0.56
C ALA A 52 0.56 -10.82 1.16
N ALA A 53 1.10 -9.62 0.99
CA ALA A 53 2.41 -9.22 1.50
C ALA A 53 2.42 -8.80 2.99
N CYS A 54 1.36 -8.19 3.52
CA CYS A 54 1.28 -7.79 4.94
C CYS A 54 0.44 -8.74 5.81
N GLY A 55 -0.35 -9.64 5.23
CA GLY A 55 -1.17 -10.62 5.96
C GLY A 55 -2.45 -10.05 6.56
N VAL A 56 -2.74 -8.76 6.32
CA VAL A 56 -3.92 -8.05 6.81
C VAL A 56 -4.60 -7.34 5.64
N ALA A 57 -5.89 -7.02 5.78
CA ALA A 57 -6.63 -6.33 4.73
C ALA A 57 -5.97 -4.98 4.37
N CYS A 58 -5.82 -4.73 3.07
CA CYS A 58 -5.32 -3.46 2.52
C CYS A 58 -6.51 -2.64 2.01
N PRO A 59 -6.83 -1.46 2.59
CA PRO A 59 -7.83 -0.57 2.03
C PRO A 59 -7.36 0.10 0.73
N ASN A 60 -8.32 0.39 -0.16
CA ASN A 60 -8.15 1.38 -1.21
C ASN A 60 -8.64 2.74 -0.67
N LEU A 61 -7.79 3.76 -0.77
CA LEU A 61 -8.03 5.11 -0.25
C LEU A 61 -8.78 6.01 -1.24
N ASP A 62 -8.97 5.60 -2.49
CA ASP A 62 -9.61 6.45 -3.51
C ASP A 62 -11.05 6.79 -3.15
N ALA A 63 -11.80 5.81 -2.61
CA ALA A 63 -13.17 6.04 -2.15
C ALA A 63 -13.26 7.06 -1.00
N TRP A 64 -12.17 7.28 -0.26
CA TRP A 64 -12.08 8.32 0.77
C TRP A 64 -11.56 9.64 0.20
N ALA A 65 -10.64 9.59 -0.75
CA ALA A 65 -9.94 10.77 -1.27
C ALA A 65 -10.67 11.47 -2.43
N MET A 66 -11.60 10.80 -3.11
CA MET A 66 -12.32 11.32 -4.27
C MET A 66 -13.74 11.75 -3.89
N ALA A 67 -14.20 12.86 -4.44
CA ALA A 67 -15.59 13.27 -4.32
C ALA A 67 -16.51 12.25 -5.04
N PRO A 68 -17.75 12.05 -4.57
CA PRO A 68 -18.75 11.30 -5.32
C PRO A 68 -18.91 11.91 -6.72
N ALA A 69 -19.12 11.03 -7.71
CA ALA A 69 -19.46 11.45 -9.07
C ALA A 69 -20.82 12.15 -9.14
#